data_AF-A0A919H2N5-F1
#
_entry.id   AF-A0A919H2N5-F1
#
_cell.length_a   1.000
_cell.length_b   1.000
_cell.length_c   1.000
_cell.angle_alpha   90.00
_cell.angle_beta   90.00
_cell.angle_gamma   90.00
#
_symmetry.space_group_name_H-M   'P 1'
#
loop_
_entity.id
_entity.type
_entity.pdbx_description
1 polymer ?
#
loop_
_entity_poly.entity_id
_entity_poly.type
_entity_poly.pdbx_seq_one_letter_code
_entity_poly.pdbx_strand_id
1 'polypeptide(L)'
;MGTWIAPSAIERELYEARGAGNWSAYLDALGRAQLYLAQPRVQADADPETVRFYPTPDNALVVHTAGMLPAPVPETVYESQSLGWFAKVWTPSDPAFLAVNPGTPAEAYLTTTPADLARWRAHGEAATHRGLPEGKVHALFTGGPLHGPIAHGLAIGGHLAVTNGEFWNSLAYHGCGYHHERRRLHKGWGITDRPGWLATLEQLLNAEMVSPVWEYALRVRRVLASDFAGPVDIEHWRHAAEASLRRNAERSAEPKLTPDGVTLAEPRPTAEVEGEIAGVKRLIGRIARYEQRFRADGLLPGDGWVRSVEGWDHGRASQMARWGLGTRYGTLHEAERAVLRAGESARQTYRSWAEFSAGYVLGRCLHFDEEEFGEWYAGALAAHLALTTDPASPWLNISWK
;
A
#
# COMPACT_ATOMS: atom_id res chain seq x y z
N MET A 1 33.59 15.77 -9.62
CA MET A 1 32.48 15.99 -8.69
C MET A 1 31.31 15.16 -9.20
N GLY A 2 30.80 14.21 -8.42
CA GLY A 2 29.70 13.36 -8.88
C GLY A 2 28.43 14.17 -9.11
N THR A 3 27.72 13.91 -10.20
CA THR A 3 26.40 14.51 -10.46
C THR A 3 25.44 14.07 -9.35
N TRP A 4 24.86 15.02 -8.63
CA TRP A 4 23.85 14.71 -7.61
C TRP A 4 22.61 14.10 -8.30
N ILE A 5 22.11 13.00 -7.74
CA ILE A 5 20.89 12.33 -8.22
C ILE A 5 19.77 12.76 -7.29
N ALA A 6 18.79 13.49 -7.83
CA ALA A 6 17.61 13.88 -7.09
C ALA A 6 16.82 12.64 -6.62
N PRO A 7 16.41 12.56 -5.34
CA PRO A 7 15.72 11.38 -4.83
C PRO A 7 14.37 11.12 -5.48
N SER A 8 13.63 12.14 -5.91
CA SER A 8 12.39 11.95 -6.65
C SER A 8 12.19 13.02 -7.72
N ALA A 9 11.06 12.95 -8.43
CA ALA A 9 10.67 13.98 -9.41
C ALA A 9 10.54 15.37 -8.77
N ILE A 10 9.97 15.47 -7.57
CA ILE A 10 9.80 16.76 -6.87
C ILE A 10 11.16 17.38 -6.56
N GLU A 11 12.09 16.62 -5.96
CA GLU A 11 13.43 17.15 -5.65
C GLU A 11 14.22 17.51 -6.92
N ARG A 12 13.95 16.84 -8.05
CA ARG A 12 14.56 17.18 -9.34
C ARG A 12 14.04 18.52 -9.84
N GLU A 13 12.73 18.73 -9.82
CA GLU A 13 12.10 20.01 -10.19
C GLU A 13 12.65 21.16 -9.32
N LEU A 14 12.78 20.95 -8.01
CA LEU A 14 13.34 21.94 -7.09
C LEU A 14 14.80 22.26 -7.42
N TYR A 15 15.62 21.24 -7.66
CA TYR A 15 17.03 21.42 -8.02
C TYR A 15 17.21 22.17 -9.33
N GLU A 16 16.48 21.78 -10.38
CA GLU A 16 16.54 22.41 -11.69
C GLU A 16 16.05 23.86 -11.64
N ALA A 17 14.92 24.12 -10.96
CA ALA A 17 14.38 25.46 -10.80
C ALA A 17 15.34 26.38 -10.03
N ARG A 18 15.93 25.88 -8.94
CA ARG A 18 16.95 26.61 -8.17
C ARG A 18 18.19 26.88 -9.01
N GLY A 19 18.71 25.88 -9.72
CA GLY A 19 19.87 26.01 -10.59
C GLY A 19 19.67 27.04 -11.71
N ALA A 20 18.45 27.15 -12.22
CA ALA A 20 18.06 28.15 -13.22
C ALA A 20 17.69 29.53 -12.62
N GLY A 21 17.66 29.69 -11.30
CA GLY A 21 17.16 30.91 -10.63
C GLY A 21 15.66 31.16 -10.82
N ASN A 22 14.90 30.16 -11.24
CA ASN A 22 13.46 30.25 -11.48
C ASN A 22 12.65 29.99 -10.20
N TRP A 23 12.55 31.01 -9.36
CA TRP A 23 11.86 30.91 -8.06
C TRP A 23 10.35 30.67 -8.16
N SER A 24 9.70 31.08 -9.25
CA SER A 24 8.28 30.77 -9.49
C SER A 24 8.10 29.25 -9.65
N ALA A 25 8.91 28.62 -10.50
CA ALA A 25 8.86 27.17 -10.70
C ALA A 25 9.23 26.40 -9.42
N TYR A 26 10.18 26.93 -8.63
CA TYR A 26 10.53 26.36 -7.33
C TYR A 26 9.34 26.37 -6.36
N LEU A 27 8.64 27.51 -6.26
CA LEU A 27 7.44 27.64 -5.42
C LEU A 27 6.26 26.82 -5.97
N ASP A 28 6.13 26.66 -7.27
CA ASP A 28 5.12 25.77 -7.88
C ASP A 28 5.36 24.30 -7.48
N ALA A 29 6.61 23.83 -7.53
CA ALA A 29 6.97 22.49 -7.09
C ALA A 29 6.74 22.31 -5.57
N LEU A 30 7.10 23.30 -4.75
CA LEU A 30 6.78 23.27 -3.31
C LEU A 30 5.29 23.36 -2.99
N GLY A 31 4.52 24.10 -3.79
CA GLY A 31 3.08 24.21 -3.65
C GLY A 31 2.38 22.86 -3.81
N ARG A 32 2.91 22.00 -4.69
CA ARG A 32 2.47 20.61 -4.88
C ARG A 32 3.02 19.67 -3.81
N ALA A 33 4.21 19.91 -3.27
CA ALA A 33 4.85 19.00 -2.32
C ALA A 33 4.17 18.98 -0.94
N GLN A 34 4.29 17.85 -0.23
CA GLN A 34 4.15 17.84 1.22
C GLN A 34 5.47 18.26 1.86
N LEU A 35 5.39 19.18 2.82
CA LEU A 35 6.53 19.69 3.58
C LEU A 35 6.47 19.13 4.99
N TYR A 36 7.54 18.49 5.40
CA TYR A 36 7.61 17.74 6.64
C TYR A 36 8.43 18.49 7.68
N LEU A 37 7.83 18.71 8.84
CA LEU A 37 8.44 19.37 9.98
C LEU A 37 8.70 18.34 11.09
N ALA A 38 9.92 18.30 11.59
CA ALA A 38 10.28 17.45 12.73
C ALA A 38 9.57 17.92 14.01
N GLN A 39 9.05 16.98 14.79
CA GLN A 39 8.46 17.20 16.11
C GLN A 39 9.06 16.18 17.11
N PRO A 40 9.35 16.59 18.35
CA PRO A 40 9.62 15.64 19.42
C PRO A 40 8.37 14.79 19.66
N ARG A 41 8.53 13.46 19.58
CA ARG A 41 7.41 12.52 19.68
C ARG A 41 6.61 12.70 20.97
N VAL A 42 7.29 12.92 22.10
CA VAL A 42 6.63 13.12 23.40
C VAL A 42 5.63 14.28 23.35
N GLN A 43 5.97 15.36 22.66
CA GLN A 43 5.08 16.52 22.52
C GLN A 43 3.99 16.27 21.49
N ALA A 44 4.33 15.62 20.38
CA ALA A 44 3.36 15.21 19.36
C ALA A 44 2.27 14.30 19.98
N ASP A 45 2.67 13.31 20.80
CA ASP A 45 1.74 12.42 21.49
C ASP A 45 0.92 13.14 22.58
N ALA A 46 1.49 14.14 23.26
CA ALA A 46 0.81 14.89 24.31
C ALA A 46 -0.20 15.93 23.78
N ASP A 47 0.02 16.47 22.59
CA ASP A 47 -0.79 17.52 21.97
C ASP A 47 -0.97 17.27 20.45
N PRO A 48 -1.78 16.26 20.07
CA PRO A 48 -1.88 15.78 18.68
C PRO A 48 -2.42 16.78 17.64
N GLU A 49 -3.10 17.83 18.11
CA GLU A 49 -3.74 18.84 17.25
C GLU A 49 -2.81 20.03 16.97
N THR A 50 -1.64 20.08 17.61
CA THR A 50 -0.72 21.22 17.54
C THR A 50 0.58 20.85 16.83
N VAL A 51 0.91 21.61 15.78
CA VAL A 51 2.22 21.58 15.14
C VAL A 51 3.03 22.77 15.63
N ARG A 52 4.20 22.53 16.21
CA ARG A 52 5.03 23.58 16.84
C ARG A 52 6.26 23.90 16.00
N PHE A 53 6.66 25.16 15.97
CA PHE A 53 7.87 25.59 15.27
C PHE A 53 9.08 25.51 16.19
N TYR A 54 10.09 24.75 15.76
CA TYR A 54 11.38 24.63 16.43
C TYR A 54 12.46 25.26 15.54
N PRO A 55 12.69 26.58 15.66
CA PRO A 55 13.69 27.26 14.85
C PRO A 55 15.12 26.80 15.16
N THR A 56 15.96 26.87 14.14
CA THR A 56 17.42 26.78 14.29
C THR A 56 17.98 28.04 14.95
N PRO A 57 19.23 28.01 15.46
CA PRO A 57 19.91 29.20 15.96
C PRO A 57 19.97 30.36 14.96
N ASP A 58 19.97 30.05 13.66
CA ASP A 58 19.98 31.03 12.55
C ASP A 58 18.59 31.57 12.22
N ASN A 59 17.61 31.40 13.11
CA ASN A 59 16.24 31.87 12.97
C ASN A 59 15.53 31.34 11.71
N ALA A 60 15.72 30.05 11.40
CA ALA A 60 15.05 29.37 10.30
C ALA A 60 14.23 28.17 10.79
N LEU A 61 13.07 27.95 10.19
CA LEU A 61 12.29 26.72 10.35
C LEU A 61 12.69 25.71 9.28
N VAL A 62 13.18 24.54 9.68
CA VAL A 62 13.60 23.50 8.73
C VAL A 62 12.41 22.64 8.32
N VAL A 63 12.23 22.46 7.01
CA VAL A 63 11.27 21.49 6.45
C VAL A 63 11.94 20.62 5.39
N HIS A 64 11.46 19.39 5.28
CA HIS A 64 11.91 18.44 4.27
C HIS A 64 10.80 18.14 3.27
N THR A 65 11.14 17.93 2.01
CA THR A 65 10.25 17.25 1.08
C THR A 65 10.31 15.74 1.28
N ALA A 66 9.30 15.01 0.78
CA ALA A 66 9.16 13.57 1.04
C ALA A 66 10.40 12.74 0.66
N GLY A 67 11.10 13.08 -0.43
CA GLY A 67 12.31 12.38 -0.86
C GLY A 67 13.57 12.72 -0.07
N MET A 68 13.51 13.74 0.80
CA MET A 68 14.64 14.22 1.61
C MET A 68 14.49 13.89 3.10
N LEU A 69 13.46 13.12 3.47
CA LEU A 69 13.24 12.72 4.85
C LEU A 69 14.34 11.76 5.34
N PRO A 70 14.88 11.97 6.56
CA PRO A 70 15.80 11.02 7.16
C PRO A 70 15.07 9.74 7.59
N ALA A 71 15.83 8.69 7.91
CA ALA A 71 15.24 7.46 8.43
C ALA A 71 14.44 7.73 9.73
N PRO A 72 13.28 7.09 9.92
CA PRO A 72 12.52 7.18 11.17
C PRO A 72 13.35 6.77 12.40
N VAL A 73 13.33 7.61 13.43
CA VAL A 73 13.86 7.31 14.76
C VAL A 73 12.74 7.34 15.81
N PRO A 74 12.89 6.69 16.98
CA PRO A 74 11.81 6.60 17.96
C PRO A 74 11.36 7.94 18.55
N GLU A 75 12.28 8.89 18.74
CA GLU A 75 12.06 10.13 19.48
C GLU A 75 11.60 11.30 18.59
N THR A 76 11.84 11.22 17.29
CA THR A 76 11.49 12.27 16.32
C THR A 76 10.47 11.76 15.32
N VAL A 77 9.38 12.49 15.20
CA VAL A 77 8.31 12.26 14.22
C VAL A 77 8.21 13.45 13.28
N TYR A 78 7.54 13.27 12.15
CA TYR A 78 7.37 14.34 11.17
C TYR A 78 5.89 14.58 10.94
N GLU A 79 5.47 15.84 11.02
CA GLU A 79 4.15 16.28 10.58
C GLU A 79 4.26 16.85 9.17
N SER A 80 3.30 16.50 8.31
CA SER A 80 3.26 17.04 6.95
C SER A 80 2.29 18.21 6.87
N GLN A 81 2.70 19.27 6.18
CA GLN A 81 1.90 20.45 5.91
C GLN A 81 2.16 20.95 4.49
N SER A 82 1.22 21.73 3.98
CA SER A 82 1.38 22.37 2.66
C SER A 82 2.05 23.74 2.77
N LEU A 83 2.66 24.22 1.69
CA LEU A 83 3.17 25.59 1.61
C LEU A 83 2.09 26.65 1.95
N GLY A 84 0.86 26.44 1.49
CA GLY A 84 -0.27 27.32 1.80
C GLY A 84 -0.69 27.30 3.29
N TRP A 85 -0.46 26.19 3.99
CA TRP A 85 -0.69 26.11 5.44
C TRP A 85 0.32 26.99 6.18
N PHE A 86 1.62 26.89 5.85
CA PHE A 86 2.65 27.76 6.42
C PHE A 86 2.32 29.23 6.18
N ALA A 87 1.95 29.59 4.96
CA ALA A 87 1.53 30.96 4.61
C ALA A 87 0.30 31.49 5.37
N LYS A 88 -0.51 30.59 5.95
CA LYS A 88 -1.69 30.94 6.73
C LYS A 88 -1.38 31.11 8.21
N VAL A 89 -0.53 30.24 8.76
CA VAL A 89 -0.27 30.19 10.21
C VAL A 89 0.92 31.05 10.64
N TRP A 90 1.81 31.42 9.70
CA TRP A 90 3.00 32.21 10.02
C TRP A 90 2.64 33.58 10.61
N THR A 91 3.29 33.93 11.72
CA THR A 91 3.15 35.18 12.45
C THR A 91 4.46 35.97 12.43
N PRO A 92 4.44 37.29 12.72
CA PRO A 92 5.68 38.08 12.80
C PRO A 92 6.68 37.62 13.88
N SER A 93 6.24 36.83 14.86
CA SER A 93 7.10 36.23 15.89
C SER A 93 7.72 34.90 15.50
N ASP A 94 7.29 34.31 14.38
CA ASP A 94 7.84 33.07 13.84
C ASP A 94 9.17 33.32 13.11
N PRO A 95 9.89 32.25 12.71
CA PRO A 95 11.24 32.39 12.16
C PRO A 95 11.29 33.25 10.89
N ALA A 96 12.43 33.90 10.63
CA ALA A 96 12.60 34.79 9.48
C ALA A 96 12.70 34.03 8.15
N PHE A 97 12.98 32.72 8.21
CA PHE A 97 13.17 31.88 7.04
C PHE A 97 12.45 30.53 7.18
N LEU A 98 11.93 30.02 6.07
CA LEU A 98 11.63 28.61 5.86
C LEU A 98 12.79 27.98 5.10
N ALA A 99 13.58 27.15 5.78
CA ALA A 99 14.70 26.41 5.21
C ALA A 99 14.20 25.07 4.66
N VAL A 100 14.11 24.97 3.34
CA VAL A 100 13.67 23.79 2.62
C VAL A 100 14.88 22.93 2.29
N ASN A 101 14.90 21.67 2.73
CA ASN A 101 15.97 20.71 2.44
C ASN A 101 17.40 21.26 2.65
N PRO A 102 17.73 21.88 3.79
CA PRO A 102 19.02 22.54 4.01
C PRO A 102 20.19 21.55 3.89
N GLY A 103 21.31 22.00 3.33
CA GLY A 103 22.51 21.20 3.11
C GLY A 103 22.48 20.35 1.84
N THR A 104 21.57 20.65 0.91
CA THR A 104 21.31 19.82 -0.27
C THR A 104 21.33 20.67 -1.53
N PRO A 105 21.60 20.11 -2.72
CA PRO A 105 21.58 20.91 -3.95
C PRO A 105 20.22 21.56 -4.27
N ALA A 106 19.12 21.03 -3.71
CA ALA A 106 17.77 21.57 -3.86
C ALA A 106 17.38 22.57 -2.75
N GLU A 107 18.30 22.96 -1.86
CA GLU A 107 18.00 23.78 -0.68
C GLU A 107 17.48 25.18 -1.04
N ALA A 108 16.60 25.74 -0.22
CA ALA A 108 16.25 27.15 -0.29
C ALA A 108 15.94 27.72 1.09
N TYR A 109 16.25 29.01 1.27
CA TYR A 109 15.91 29.78 2.46
C TYR A 109 14.90 30.85 2.05
N LEU A 110 13.62 30.52 2.17
CA LEU A 110 12.54 31.40 1.75
C LEU A 110 12.23 32.41 2.85
N THR A 111 12.21 33.70 2.53
CA THR A 111 11.88 34.77 3.47
C THR A 111 10.40 34.79 3.83
N THR A 112 10.07 35.33 5.00
CA THR A 112 8.71 35.27 5.57
C THR A 112 8.04 36.65 5.65
N THR A 113 8.40 37.59 4.75
CA THR A 113 7.73 38.89 4.69
C THR A 113 6.26 38.73 4.28
N PRO A 114 5.37 39.70 4.58
CA PRO A 114 3.97 39.59 4.17
C PRO A 114 3.76 39.34 2.67
N ALA A 115 4.63 39.90 1.82
CA ALA A 115 4.59 39.68 0.38
C ALA A 115 5.04 38.26 0.01
N ASP A 116 6.04 37.70 0.70
CA ASP A 116 6.47 36.31 0.51
C ASP A 116 5.39 35.32 0.90
N LEU A 117 4.77 35.52 2.07
CA LEU A 117 3.68 34.68 2.54
C LEU A 117 2.48 34.74 1.59
N ALA A 118 2.17 35.90 1.01
CA ALA A 118 1.16 36.01 -0.04
C ALA A 118 1.53 35.20 -1.30
N ARG A 119 2.81 35.21 -1.72
CA ARG A 119 3.28 34.37 -2.83
C ARG A 119 3.16 32.88 -2.51
N TRP A 120 3.61 32.45 -1.34
CA TRP A 120 3.53 31.06 -0.89
C TRP A 120 2.08 30.56 -0.91
N ARG A 121 1.13 31.39 -0.44
CA ARG A 121 -0.29 31.10 -0.50
C ARG A 121 -0.78 30.92 -1.94
N ALA A 122 -0.45 31.87 -2.83
CA ALA A 122 -0.87 31.81 -4.23
C ALA A 122 -0.39 30.52 -4.93
N HIS A 123 0.88 30.13 -4.75
CA HIS A 123 1.42 28.89 -5.32
C HIS A 123 0.80 27.64 -4.66
N GLY A 124 0.55 27.67 -3.35
CA GLY A 124 -0.12 26.57 -2.64
C GLY A 124 -1.60 26.39 -3.00
N GLU A 125 -2.29 27.47 -3.36
CA GLU A 125 -3.69 27.46 -3.83
C GLU A 125 -3.80 27.07 -5.32
N ALA A 126 -2.81 27.43 -6.13
CA ALA A 126 -2.74 27.04 -7.54
C ALA A 126 -2.39 25.56 -7.77
N ALA A 127 -1.87 24.87 -6.75
CA ALA A 127 -1.50 23.47 -6.83
C ALA A 127 -2.74 22.58 -7.05
N THR A 128 -2.74 21.82 -8.16
CA THR A 128 -3.85 20.93 -8.55
C THR A 128 -3.95 19.66 -7.70
N HIS A 129 -2.92 19.34 -6.94
CA HIS A 129 -2.83 18.21 -6.02
C HIS A 129 -1.78 18.51 -4.94
N ARG A 130 -1.77 17.70 -3.87
CA ARG A 130 -0.84 17.82 -2.75
C ARG A 130 -0.17 16.47 -2.50
N GLY A 131 1.15 16.48 -2.37
CA GLY A 131 1.96 15.27 -2.34
C GLY A 131 2.16 14.70 -3.75
N LEU A 132 2.44 13.40 -3.82
CA LEU A 132 2.60 12.72 -5.10
C LEU A 132 1.21 12.39 -5.66
N PRO A 133 0.98 12.53 -6.98
CA PRO A 133 -0.30 12.18 -7.59
C PRO A 133 -0.72 10.73 -7.33
N GLU A 134 -1.94 10.52 -6.86
CA GLU A 134 -2.58 9.20 -6.80
C GLU A 134 -2.72 8.57 -8.20
N GLY A 135 -2.78 7.25 -8.25
CA GLY A 135 -2.92 6.49 -9.49
C GLY A 135 -1.66 6.46 -10.37
N LYS A 136 -0.51 6.96 -9.88
CA LYS A 136 0.76 6.97 -10.60
C LYS A 136 1.87 6.23 -9.84
N VAL A 137 2.85 5.72 -10.59
CA VAL A 137 4.04 5.10 -10.01
C VAL A 137 5.01 6.17 -9.56
N HIS A 138 5.39 6.15 -8.28
CA HIS A 138 6.42 7.02 -7.73
C HIS A 138 7.52 6.20 -7.07
N ALA A 139 8.77 6.58 -7.31
CA ALA A 139 9.94 5.90 -6.74
C ALA A 139 10.92 6.93 -6.15
N LEU A 140 11.64 6.48 -5.12
CA LEU A 140 12.88 7.10 -4.69
C LEU A 140 14.04 6.56 -5.54
N PHE A 141 14.72 7.42 -6.28
CA PHE A 141 15.93 7.08 -7.05
C PHE A 141 17.18 6.99 -6.16
N THR A 142 17.13 7.59 -4.97
CA THR A 142 18.14 7.47 -3.91
C THR A 142 17.45 7.28 -2.57
N GLY A 143 17.98 6.42 -1.69
CA GLY A 143 17.43 6.18 -0.36
C GLY A 143 16.34 5.10 -0.27
N GLY A 144 15.74 4.69 -1.40
CA GLY A 144 14.88 3.52 -1.50
C GLY A 144 15.54 2.39 -2.30
N PRO A 145 15.39 1.10 -1.92
CA PRO A 145 15.91 -0.01 -2.69
C PRO A 145 15.18 -0.13 -4.03
N LEU A 146 15.93 -0.11 -5.14
CA LEU A 146 15.39 -0.31 -6.49
C LEU A 146 15.48 -1.78 -6.94
N HIS A 147 16.33 -2.57 -6.27
CA HIS A 147 16.62 -3.97 -6.63
C HIS A 147 16.73 -4.84 -5.37
N GLY A 148 16.71 -6.16 -5.58
CA GLY A 148 16.92 -7.15 -4.53
C GLY A 148 15.65 -7.49 -3.73
N PRO A 149 15.78 -8.36 -2.72
CA PRO A 149 14.63 -8.95 -2.03
C PRO A 149 13.72 -7.94 -1.32
N ILE A 150 14.31 -6.89 -0.73
CA ILE A 150 13.53 -5.81 -0.08
C ILE A 150 12.73 -5.03 -1.12
N ALA A 151 13.34 -4.66 -2.26
CA ALA A 151 12.63 -3.96 -3.33
C ALA A 151 11.47 -4.81 -3.87
N HIS A 152 11.69 -6.12 -4.09
CA HIS A 152 10.62 -7.04 -4.49
C HIS A 152 9.51 -7.08 -3.44
N GLY A 153 9.85 -7.21 -2.14
CA GLY A 153 8.88 -7.19 -1.06
C GLY A 153 8.05 -5.92 -1.04
N LEU A 154 8.68 -4.75 -1.21
CA LEU A 154 7.98 -3.46 -1.27
C LEU A 154 7.06 -3.35 -2.50
N ALA A 155 7.50 -3.90 -3.63
CA ALA A 155 6.73 -3.92 -4.87
C ALA A 155 5.45 -4.78 -4.78
N ILE A 156 5.36 -5.75 -3.85
CA ILE A 156 4.11 -6.46 -3.51
C ILE A 156 3.05 -5.46 -3.01
N GLY A 157 3.46 -4.43 -2.25
CA GLY A 157 2.59 -3.33 -1.81
C GLY A 157 2.23 -2.32 -2.90
N GLY A 158 2.64 -2.54 -4.16
CA GLY A 158 2.54 -1.57 -5.25
C GLY A 158 1.14 -1.04 -5.51
N HIS A 159 0.10 -1.89 -5.39
CA HIS A 159 -1.30 -1.46 -5.55
C HIS A 159 -1.68 -0.33 -4.60
N LEU A 160 -1.33 -0.45 -3.32
CA LEU A 160 -1.60 0.60 -2.33
C LEU A 160 -0.72 1.81 -2.54
N ALA A 161 0.56 1.61 -2.87
CA ALA A 161 1.47 2.72 -3.12
C ALA A 161 0.99 3.60 -4.29
N VAL A 162 0.57 2.99 -5.39
CA VAL A 162 0.01 3.70 -6.55
C VAL A 162 -1.32 4.34 -6.20
N THR A 163 -2.24 3.61 -5.57
CA THR A 163 -3.57 4.16 -5.20
C THR A 163 -3.44 5.37 -4.28
N ASN A 164 -2.51 5.35 -3.32
CA ASN A 164 -2.37 6.41 -2.32
C ASN A 164 -1.41 7.53 -2.73
N GLY A 165 -0.77 7.46 -3.90
CA GLY A 165 0.25 8.44 -4.29
C GLY A 165 1.44 8.40 -3.34
N GLU A 166 2.04 7.23 -3.13
CA GLU A 166 3.19 7.02 -2.26
C GLU A 166 4.38 6.45 -3.05
N PHE A 167 5.60 6.73 -2.59
CA PHE A 167 6.78 6.03 -3.11
C PHE A 167 6.65 4.53 -2.87
N TRP A 168 6.70 3.70 -3.91
CA TRP A 168 6.57 2.24 -3.74
C TRP A 168 7.75 1.65 -2.95
N ASN A 169 8.94 2.25 -3.08
CA ASN A 169 10.19 1.72 -2.50
C ASN A 169 10.65 2.44 -1.22
N SER A 170 9.82 3.23 -0.56
CA SER A 170 10.21 3.89 0.68
C SER A 170 10.01 2.97 1.90
N LEU A 171 11.04 2.19 2.25
CA LEU A 171 11.06 1.40 3.49
C LEU A 171 11.16 2.27 4.74
N ALA A 172 12.01 3.31 4.70
CA ALA A 172 12.15 4.33 5.74
C ALA A 172 10.96 5.30 5.74
N TYR A 173 9.77 4.76 6.03
CA TYR A 173 8.48 5.38 5.75
C TYR A 173 8.02 6.33 6.85
N HIS A 174 7.65 7.56 6.46
CA HIS A 174 6.91 8.51 7.30
C HIS A 174 5.48 8.77 6.80
N GLY A 175 5.11 8.21 5.64
CA GLY A 175 3.80 8.43 5.01
C GLY A 175 3.47 9.90 4.81
N CYS A 176 2.22 10.28 5.06
CA CYS A 176 1.79 11.68 5.01
C CYS A 176 1.89 12.37 6.38
N GLY A 177 2.79 11.92 7.24
CA GLY A 177 3.02 12.47 8.58
C GLY A 177 2.44 11.62 9.71
N TYR A 178 3.03 11.75 10.89
CA TYR A 178 2.84 10.86 12.02
C TYR A 178 1.38 10.75 12.47
N HIS A 179 0.72 11.87 12.77
CA HIS A 179 -0.69 11.82 13.16
C HIS A 179 -1.62 11.41 12.03
N HIS A 180 -1.27 11.71 10.78
CA HIS A 180 -2.05 11.24 9.63
C HIS A 180 -2.02 9.72 9.52
N GLU A 181 -0.85 9.10 9.62
CA GLU A 181 -0.72 7.63 9.59
C GLU A 181 -1.45 6.98 10.78
N ARG A 182 -1.42 7.60 11.97
CA ARG A 182 -2.19 7.12 13.13
C ARG A 182 -3.70 7.19 12.90
N ARG A 183 -4.19 8.33 12.40
CA ARG A 183 -5.61 8.48 12.03
C ARG A 183 -6.03 7.50 10.94
N ARG A 184 -5.14 7.24 9.97
CA ARG A 184 -5.35 6.26 8.89
C ARG A 184 -5.52 4.86 9.46
N LEU A 185 -4.61 4.41 10.32
CA LEU A 185 -4.71 3.08 10.95
C LEU A 185 -5.92 2.98 11.88
N HIS A 186 -6.23 4.02 12.64
CA HIS A 186 -7.41 4.04 13.51
C HIS A 186 -8.72 3.95 12.69
N LYS A 187 -8.90 4.81 11.69
CA LYS A 187 -10.14 4.87 10.91
C LYS A 187 -10.31 3.68 9.96
N GLY A 188 -9.23 3.26 9.31
CA GLY A 188 -9.27 2.21 8.29
C GLY A 188 -9.19 0.79 8.83
N TRP A 189 -8.59 0.61 10.01
CA TRP A 189 -8.28 -0.72 10.56
C TRP A 189 -8.64 -0.89 12.03
N GLY A 190 -9.09 0.17 12.72
CA GLY A 190 -9.33 0.12 14.17
C GLY A 190 -8.06 0.01 15.01
N ILE A 191 -6.87 0.16 14.41
CA ILE A 191 -5.59 -0.04 15.09
C ILE A 191 -5.19 1.26 15.80
N THR A 192 -4.98 1.18 17.11
CA THR A 192 -4.61 2.31 17.97
C THR A 192 -3.29 2.12 18.71
N ASP A 193 -2.70 0.93 18.64
CA ASP A 193 -1.49 0.57 19.38
C ASP A 193 -0.64 -0.50 18.67
N ARG A 194 0.50 -0.81 19.28
CA ARG A 194 1.47 -1.80 18.79
C ARG A 194 0.93 -3.24 18.80
N PRO A 195 0.29 -3.74 19.88
CA PRO A 195 -0.29 -5.08 19.86
C PRO A 195 -1.31 -5.29 18.73
N GLY A 196 -2.24 -4.35 18.53
CA GLY A 196 -3.23 -4.41 17.45
C GLY A 196 -2.58 -4.37 16.07
N TRP A 197 -1.54 -3.54 15.89
CA TRP A 197 -0.75 -3.53 14.65
C TRP A 197 -0.07 -4.87 14.38
N LEU A 198 0.63 -5.43 15.37
CA LEU A 198 1.37 -6.69 15.19
C LEU A 198 0.44 -7.86 14.88
N ALA A 199 -0.69 -7.96 15.60
CA ALA A 199 -1.69 -8.99 15.34
C ALA A 199 -2.26 -8.90 13.92
N THR A 200 -2.63 -7.69 13.48
CA THR A 200 -3.15 -7.46 12.12
C THR A 200 -2.09 -7.78 11.06
N LEU A 201 -0.84 -7.39 11.30
CA LEU A 201 0.26 -7.66 10.37
C LEU A 201 0.49 -9.16 10.22
N GLU A 202 0.51 -9.93 11.31
CA GLU A 202 0.68 -11.39 11.24
C GLU A 202 -0.48 -12.08 10.51
N GLN A 203 -1.73 -11.65 10.75
CA GLN A 203 -2.89 -12.17 10.00
C GLN A 203 -2.73 -11.95 8.48
N LEU A 204 -2.32 -10.74 8.08
CA LEU A 204 -2.09 -10.43 6.66
C LEU A 204 -0.90 -11.21 6.08
N LEU A 205 0.18 -11.41 6.86
CA LEU A 205 1.34 -12.20 6.41
C LEU A 205 1.00 -13.68 6.22
N ASN A 206 0.07 -14.21 7.02
CA ASN A 206 -0.40 -15.59 6.95
C ASN A 206 -1.60 -15.79 6.00
N ALA A 207 -2.05 -14.72 5.32
CA ALA A 207 -3.25 -14.71 4.49
C ALA A 207 -4.54 -15.16 5.21
N GLU A 208 -4.67 -14.78 6.48
CA GLU A 208 -5.80 -15.14 7.35
C GLU A 208 -6.98 -14.15 7.27
N MET A 209 -6.83 -13.01 6.57
CA MET A 209 -7.91 -12.02 6.39
C MET A 209 -8.75 -12.32 5.14
N VAL A 210 -8.21 -13.05 4.16
CA VAL A 210 -8.98 -13.59 3.04
C VAL A 210 -9.96 -14.66 3.53
N SER A 211 -11.17 -14.67 2.97
CA SER A 211 -12.15 -15.72 3.30
C SER A 211 -11.64 -17.12 2.88
N PRO A 212 -11.62 -18.10 3.80
CA PRO A 212 -11.25 -19.48 3.46
C PRO A 212 -12.13 -20.11 2.37
N VAL A 213 -13.38 -19.66 2.24
CA VAL A 213 -14.32 -20.16 1.21
C VAL A 213 -13.93 -19.67 -0.19
N TRP A 214 -13.35 -18.47 -0.30
CA TRP A 214 -12.82 -17.95 -1.58
C TRP A 214 -11.62 -18.78 -2.04
N GLU A 215 -10.65 -19.00 -1.14
CA GLU A 215 -9.49 -19.85 -1.43
C GLU A 215 -9.89 -21.30 -1.69
N TYR A 216 -10.88 -21.83 -0.98
CA TYR A 216 -11.41 -23.16 -1.23
C TYR A 216 -11.90 -23.31 -2.68
N ALA A 217 -12.76 -22.39 -3.14
CA ALA A 217 -13.28 -22.43 -4.50
C ALA A 217 -12.16 -22.39 -5.54
N LEU A 218 -11.21 -21.45 -5.40
CA LEU A 218 -10.07 -21.31 -6.32
C LEU A 218 -9.13 -22.52 -6.29
N ARG A 219 -8.91 -23.11 -5.11
CA ARG A 219 -8.09 -24.32 -4.94
C ARG A 219 -8.70 -25.52 -5.65
N VAL A 220 -10.02 -25.72 -5.58
CA VAL A 220 -10.71 -26.77 -6.34
C VAL A 220 -10.41 -26.60 -7.84
N ARG A 221 -10.54 -25.38 -8.38
CA ARG A 221 -10.23 -25.11 -9.80
C ARG A 221 -8.77 -25.39 -10.13
N ARG A 222 -7.84 -25.00 -9.25
CA ARG A 222 -6.41 -25.23 -9.44
C ARG A 222 -6.09 -26.72 -9.54
N VAL A 223 -6.67 -27.56 -8.68
CA VAL A 223 -6.51 -29.01 -8.75
C VAL A 223 -7.05 -29.54 -10.08
N LEU A 224 -8.27 -29.15 -10.46
CA LEU A 224 -8.86 -29.56 -11.74
C LEU A 224 -8.01 -29.15 -12.95
N ALA A 225 -7.46 -27.94 -12.96
CA ALA A 225 -6.58 -27.45 -14.03
C ALA A 225 -5.19 -28.12 -14.02
N SER A 226 -4.81 -28.78 -12.93
CA SER A 226 -3.58 -29.58 -12.85
C SER A 226 -3.80 -30.97 -13.46
N ASP A 227 -4.98 -31.54 -13.21
CA ASP A 227 -5.37 -32.88 -13.65
C ASP A 227 -5.83 -32.88 -15.12
N PHE A 228 -6.49 -31.81 -15.56
CA PHE A 228 -6.86 -31.55 -16.96
C PHE A 228 -5.92 -30.49 -17.52
N ALA A 229 -5.10 -30.82 -18.51
CA ALA A 229 -4.22 -29.88 -19.22
C ALA A 229 -5.03 -28.93 -20.16
N GLY A 230 -6.02 -28.22 -19.61
CA GLY A 230 -6.93 -27.36 -20.33
C GLY A 230 -7.80 -26.48 -19.43
N PRO A 231 -8.56 -25.53 -20.01
CA PRO A 231 -9.43 -24.64 -19.25
C PRO A 231 -10.53 -25.42 -18.52
N VAL A 232 -10.74 -25.07 -17.25
CA VAL A 232 -11.82 -25.65 -16.44
C VAL A 232 -13.11 -24.87 -16.70
N ASP A 233 -14.09 -25.55 -17.30
CA ASP A 233 -15.44 -25.03 -17.49
C ASP A 233 -16.16 -24.75 -16.15
N ILE A 234 -17.06 -23.78 -16.14
CA ILE A 234 -17.75 -23.33 -14.92
C ILE A 234 -18.65 -24.41 -14.31
N GLU A 235 -19.33 -25.22 -15.12
CA GLU A 235 -20.19 -26.30 -14.62
C GLU A 235 -19.35 -27.45 -14.09
N HIS A 236 -18.23 -27.76 -14.76
CA HIS A 236 -17.28 -28.73 -14.23
C HIS A 236 -16.71 -28.28 -12.88
N TRP A 237 -16.36 -27.01 -12.74
CA TRP A 237 -15.89 -26.44 -11.47
C TRP A 237 -16.95 -26.54 -10.37
N ARG A 238 -18.21 -26.19 -10.66
CA ARG A 238 -19.34 -26.30 -9.72
C ARG A 238 -19.57 -27.73 -9.26
N HIS A 239 -19.58 -28.69 -10.18
CA HIS A 239 -19.78 -30.10 -9.85
C HIS A 239 -18.63 -30.66 -9.01
N ALA A 240 -17.39 -30.33 -9.35
CA ALA A 240 -16.23 -30.78 -8.58
C ALA A 240 -16.21 -30.20 -7.16
N ALA A 241 -16.57 -28.91 -7.00
CA ALA A 241 -16.68 -28.27 -5.70
C ALA A 241 -17.79 -28.93 -4.85
N GLU A 242 -18.97 -29.17 -5.43
CA GLU A 242 -20.04 -29.92 -4.77
C GLU A 242 -19.58 -31.30 -4.32
N ALA A 243 -19.00 -32.09 -5.24
CA ALA A 243 -18.55 -33.44 -4.94
C ALA A 243 -17.46 -33.45 -3.85
N SER A 244 -16.59 -32.44 -3.84
CA SER A 244 -15.60 -32.28 -2.77
C SER A 244 -16.22 -31.92 -1.43
N LEU A 245 -17.23 -31.05 -1.38
CA LEU A 245 -17.93 -30.70 -0.13
C LEU A 245 -18.70 -31.90 0.43
N ARG A 246 -19.40 -32.65 -0.41
CA ARG A 246 -20.11 -33.89 0.00
C ARG A 246 -19.14 -34.91 0.60
N ARG A 247 -18.03 -35.20 -0.09
CA ARG A 247 -16.99 -36.11 0.43
C ARG A 247 -16.38 -35.62 1.75
N ASN A 248 -16.18 -34.31 1.90
CA ASN A 248 -15.65 -33.75 3.15
C ASN A 248 -16.66 -33.89 4.31
N ALA A 249 -17.96 -33.71 4.05
CA ALA A 249 -19.01 -33.93 5.04
C ALA A 249 -19.10 -35.41 5.45
N GLU A 250 -19.04 -36.33 4.49
CA GLU A 250 -19.00 -37.79 4.72
C GLU A 250 -17.78 -38.17 5.57
N ARG A 251 -16.57 -37.74 5.18
CA ARG A 251 -15.33 -38.00 5.92
C ARG A 251 -15.33 -37.40 7.32
N SER A 252 -16.03 -36.28 7.53
CA SER A 252 -16.13 -35.66 8.85
C SER A 252 -17.03 -36.46 9.79
N ALA A 253 -17.94 -37.26 9.25
CA ALA A 253 -18.81 -38.19 9.97
C ALA A 253 -18.16 -39.58 10.19
N GLU A 254 -17.00 -39.86 9.60
CA GLU A 254 -16.29 -41.13 9.80
C GLU A 254 -15.72 -41.25 11.23
N PRO A 255 -15.76 -42.45 11.85
CA PRO A 255 -15.17 -42.67 13.16
C PRO A 255 -13.67 -42.37 13.17
N LYS A 256 -13.21 -41.56 14.14
CA LYS A 256 -11.79 -41.21 14.27
C LYS A 256 -11.18 -41.94 15.46
N LEU A 257 -10.02 -42.56 15.24
CA LEU A 257 -9.21 -43.12 16.31
C LEU A 257 -8.44 -41.96 16.97
N THR A 258 -8.72 -41.71 18.25
CA THR A 258 -8.03 -40.73 19.09
C THR A 258 -7.28 -41.45 20.21
N PRO A 259 -6.35 -40.78 20.93
CA PRO A 259 -5.67 -41.38 22.09
C PRO A 259 -6.63 -41.93 23.16
N ASP A 260 -7.86 -41.42 23.23
CA ASP A 260 -8.91 -41.81 24.17
C ASP A 260 -9.89 -42.87 23.60
N GLY A 261 -9.66 -43.38 22.38
CA GLY A 261 -10.48 -44.42 21.74
C GLY A 261 -11.13 -43.99 20.43
N VAL A 262 -12.15 -44.75 19.98
CA VAL A 262 -12.92 -44.44 18.77
C VAL A 262 -13.95 -43.36 19.10
N THR A 263 -13.77 -42.16 18.54
CA THR A 263 -14.75 -41.08 18.63
C THR A 263 -15.69 -41.18 17.43
N LEU A 264 -16.99 -41.37 17.68
CA LEU A 264 -18.03 -41.25 16.66
C LEU A 264 -18.34 -39.76 16.46
N ALA A 265 -18.06 -39.23 15.27
CA ALA A 265 -18.45 -37.88 14.93
C ALA A 265 -19.91 -37.86 14.48
N GLU A 266 -20.71 -36.92 14.98
CA GLU A 266 -22.07 -36.74 14.50
C GLU A 266 -22.05 -36.25 13.04
N PRO A 267 -22.88 -36.84 12.14
CA PRO A 267 -23.00 -36.37 10.78
C PRO A 267 -23.50 -34.93 10.76
N ARG A 268 -22.91 -34.09 9.91
CA ARG A 268 -23.37 -32.72 9.71
C ARG A 268 -24.81 -32.73 9.16
N PRO A 269 -25.69 -31.82 9.61
CA PRO A 269 -27.04 -31.69 9.07
C PRO A 269 -27.04 -31.50 7.54
N THR A 270 -27.87 -32.26 6.82
CA THR A 270 -27.95 -32.18 5.35
C THR A 270 -28.23 -30.77 4.86
N ALA A 271 -29.12 -30.03 5.53
CA ALA A 271 -29.45 -28.66 5.16
C ALA A 271 -28.26 -27.70 5.24
N GLU A 272 -27.34 -27.91 6.19
CA GLU A 272 -26.10 -27.13 6.32
C GLU A 272 -25.17 -27.40 5.13
N VAL A 273 -24.96 -28.67 4.81
CA VAL A 273 -24.12 -29.10 3.67
C VAL A 273 -24.67 -28.58 2.34
N GLU A 274 -25.99 -28.68 2.11
CA GLU A 274 -26.63 -28.14 0.90
C GLU A 274 -26.51 -26.60 0.83
N GLY A 275 -26.63 -25.91 1.97
CA GLY A 275 -26.45 -24.47 2.08
C GLY A 275 -25.03 -24.03 1.69
N GLU A 276 -24.01 -24.74 2.17
CA GLU A 276 -22.60 -24.52 1.81
C GLU A 276 -22.35 -24.75 0.32
N ILE A 277 -22.85 -25.87 -0.22
CA ILE A 277 -22.74 -26.20 -1.66
C ILE A 277 -23.37 -25.09 -2.51
N ALA A 278 -24.58 -24.66 -2.15
CA ALA A 278 -25.25 -23.57 -2.86
C ALA A 278 -24.47 -22.26 -2.78
N GLY A 279 -23.89 -21.94 -1.61
CA GLY A 279 -23.03 -20.78 -1.41
C GLY A 279 -21.78 -20.80 -2.29
N VAL A 280 -21.05 -21.91 -2.32
CA VAL A 280 -19.85 -22.08 -3.14
C VAL A 280 -20.18 -22.02 -4.63
N LYS A 281 -21.28 -22.63 -5.09
CA LYS A 281 -21.70 -22.53 -6.50
C LYS A 281 -22.03 -21.10 -6.94
N ARG A 282 -22.66 -20.30 -6.07
CA ARG A 282 -22.90 -18.86 -6.32
C ARG A 282 -21.59 -18.09 -6.39
N LEU A 283 -20.68 -18.33 -5.45
CA LEU A 283 -19.35 -17.71 -5.43
C LEU A 283 -18.54 -18.01 -6.69
N ILE A 284 -18.55 -19.27 -7.16
CA ILE A 284 -17.93 -19.66 -8.44
C ILE A 284 -18.47 -18.81 -9.60
N GLY A 285 -19.79 -18.62 -9.64
CA GLY A 285 -20.44 -17.74 -10.62
C GLY A 285 -19.94 -16.30 -10.56
N ARG A 286 -19.83 -15.76 -9.35
CA ARG A 286 -19.32 -14.40 -9.11
C ARG A 286 -17.85 -14.25 -9.53
N ILE A 287 -16.99 -15.18 -9.16
CA ILE A 287 -15.58 -15.18 -9.58
C ILE A 287 -15.48 -15.21 -11.11
N ALA A 288 -16.26 -16.07 -11.78
CA ALA A 288 -16.23 -16.16 -13.24
C ALA A 288 -16.63 -14.84 -13.94
N ARG A 289 -17.59 -14.08 -13.38
CA ARG A 289 -17.98 -12.76 -13.90
C ARG A 289 -16.89 -11.71 -13.70
N TYR A 290 -16.24 -11.68 -12.54
CA TYR A 290 -15.05 -10.83 -12.34
C TYR A 290 -13.94 -11.18 -13.32
N GLU A 291 -13.62 -12.46 -13.50
CA GLU A 291 -12.60 -12.87 -14.46
C GLU A 291 -12.97 -12.52 -15.90
N GLN A 292 -14.25 -12.63 -16.28
CA GLN A 292 -14.71 -12.18 -17.58
C GLN A 292 -14.44 -10.67 -17.77
N ARG A 293 -14.75 -9.87 -16.76
CA ARG A 293 -14.46 -8.43 -16.79
C ARG A 293 -12.96 -8.16 -16.82
N PHE A 294 -12.17 -8.86 -16.02
CA PHE A 294 -10.72 -8.73 -15.98
C PHE A 294 -10.09 -9.01 -17.35
N ARG A 295 -10.60 -10.00 -18.08
CA ARG A 295 -10.16 -10.28 -19.45
C ARG A 295 -10.54 -9.17 -20.42
N ALA A 296 -11.76 -8.63 -20.31
CA ALA A 296 -12.22 -7.53 -21.14
C ALA A 296 -11.38 -6.24 -20.95
N ASP A 297 -10.96 -5.98 -19.72
CA ASP A 297 -10.24 -4.76 -19.34
C ASP A 297 -8.71 -4.94 -19.31
N GLY A 298 -8.19 -6.11 -19.74
CA GLY A 298 -6.75 -6.36 -19.90
C GLY A 298 -5.99 -6.73 -18.62
N LEU A 299 -6.69 -7.02 -17.54
CA LEU A 299 -6.11 -7.47 -16.26
C LEU A 299 -5.72 -8.96 -16.28
N LEU A 300 -6.42 -9.76 -17.09
CA LEU A 300 -6.10 -11.16 -17.37
C LEU A 300 -5.91 -11.38 -18.88
N PRO A 301 -5.05 -12.32 -19.31
CA PRO A 301 -5.02 -12.78 -20.69
C PRO A 301 -6.32 -13.53 -21.05
N GLY A 302 -6.59 -13.73 -22.35
CA GLY A 302 -7.86 -14.27 -22.84
C GLY A 302 -8.28 -15.64 -22.29
N ASP A 303 -7.32 -16.49 -21.92
CA ASP A 303 -7.52 -17.79 -21.25
C ASP A 303 -7.13 -17.77 -19.76
N GLY A 304 -6.73 -16.60 -19.26
CA GLY A 304 -6.28 -16.39 -17.88
C GLY A 304 -7.41 -16.51 -16.86
N TRP A 305 -7.05 -16.97 -15.68
CA TRP A 305 -7.92 -17.09 -14.51
C TRP A 305 -7.13 -16.81 -13.23
N VAL A 306 -7.83 -16.46 -12.16
CA VAL A 306 -7.20 -16.10 -10.88
C VAL A 306 -6.89 -17.35 -10.08
N ARG A 307 -5.62 -17.56 -9.73
CA ARG A 307 -5.18 -18.76 -8.98
C ARG A 307 -5.55 -18.74 -7.50
N SER A 308 -5.46 -17.58 -6.89
CA SER A 308 -5.59 -17.33 -5.46
C SER A 308 -5.88 -15.85 -5.27
N VAL A 309 -6.52 -15.50 -4.17
CA VAL A 309 -6.77 -14.14 -3.70
C VAL A 309 -5.89 -13.76 -2.51
N GLU A 310 -4.99 -14.63 -2.05
CA GLU A 310 -4.01 -14.34 -0.97
C GLU A 310 -3.15 -13.08 -1.24
N GLY A 311 -3.01 -12.69 -2.51
CA GLY A 311 -2.27 -11.50 -2.93
C GLY A 311 -2.87 -10.23 -2.35
N TRP A 312 -4.19 -10.22 -2.10
CA TRP A 312 -4.88 -9.13 -1.40
C TRP A 312 -4.35 -8.92 0.02
N ASP A 313 -4.05 -10.00 0.73
CA ASP A 313 -3.46 -9.93 2.06
C ASP A 313 -1.98 -9.57 1.98
N HIS A 314 -1.20 -10.23 1.12
CA HIS A 314 0.24 -9.99 1.02
C HIS A 314 0.57 -8.55 0.56
N GLY A 315 -0.20 -7.99 -0.37
CA GLY A 315 -0.09 -6.58 -0.77
C GLY A 315 -0.37 -5.63 0.39
N ARG A 316 -1.42 -5.89 1.16
CA ARG A 316 -1.75 -5.12 2.37
C ARG A 316 -0.71 -5.33 3.47
N ALA A 317 -0.13 -6.52 3.61
CA ALA A 317 0.91 -6.83 4.59
C ALA A 317 2.17 -6.00 4.35
N SER A 318 2.63 -5.94 3.09
CA SER A 318 3.78 -5.11 2.71
C SER A 318 3.57 -3.64 3.06
N GLN A 319 2.37 -3.10 2.85
CA GLN A 319 2.08 -1.71 3.18
C GLN A 319 1.82 -1.51 4.69
N MET A 320 1.15 -2.45 5.36
CA MET A 320 0.90 -2.43 6.81
C MET A 320 2.21 -2.42 7.61
N ALA A 321 3.24 -3.11 7.12
CA ALA A 321 4.59 -3.05 7.67
C ALA A 321 5.13 -1.60 7.69
N ARG A 322 4.94 -0.87 6.59
CA ARG A 322 5.38 0.53 6.45
C ARG A 322 4.53 1.48 7.30
N TRP A 323 3.21 1.31 7.31
CA TRP A 323 2.32 2.11 8.15
C TRP A 323 2.64 1.95 9.64
N GLY A 324 2.98 0.74 10.09
CA GLY A 324 3.44 0.50 11.46
C GLY A 324 4.69 1.31 11.84
N LEU A 325 5.64 1.44 10.91
CA LEU A 325 6.81 2.31 11.11
C LEU A 325 6.42 3.79 11.14
N GLY A 326 5.54 4.21 10.22
CA GLY A 326 5.01 5.57 10.13
C GLY A 326 4.31 6.02 11.43
N THR A 327 3.60 5.11 12.10
CA THR A 327 2.91 5.37 13.38
C THR A 327 3.76 5.12 14.62
N ARG A 328 5.02 4.70 14.46
CA ARG A 328 5.90 4.26 15.56
C ARG A 328 5.33 3.10 16.41
N TYR A 329 4.44 2.30 15.83
CA TYR A 329 4.02 1.02 16.42
C TYR A 329 5.05 -0.08 16.14
N GLY A 330 5.69 -0.04 14.97
CA GLY A 330 6.76 -0.92 14.56
C GLY A 330 8.10 -0.19 14.43
N THR A 331 9.17 -0.98 14.38
CA THR A 331 10.53 -0.52 14.10
C THR A 331 10.89 -0.71 12.61
N LEU A 332 11.96 -0.06 12.15
CA LEU A 332 12.45 -0.23 10.78
C LEU A 332 12.84 -1.70 10.50
N HIS A 333 13.45 -2.37 11.48
CA HIS A 333 13.83 -3.78 11.35
C HIS A 333 12.61 -4.70 11.22
N GLU A 334 11.55 -4.45 11.98
CA GLU A 334 10.30 -5.23 11.87
C GLU A 334 9.62 -5.01 10.52
N ALA A 335 9.61 -3.76 10.03
CA ALA A 335 9.07 -3.44 8.71
C ALA A 335 9.84 -4.17 7.60
N GLU A 336 11.18 -4.16 7.65
CA GLU A 336 12.02 -4.87 6.70
C GLU A 336 11.72 -6.38 6.67
N ARG A 337 11.68 -7.01 7.85
CA ARG A 337 11.35 -8.44 7.98
C ARG A 337 9.97 -8.77 7.42
N ALA A 338 8.97 -7.95 7.73
CA ALA A 338 7.61 -8.17 7.27
C ALA A 338 7.48 -8.02 5.75
N VAL A 339 8.13 -7.01 5.16
CA VAL A 339 8.20 -6.80 3.71
C VAL A 339 8.87 -7.99 3.00
N LEU A 340 9.96 -8.51 3.56
CA LEU A 340 10.63 -9.71 3.03
C LEU A 340 9.72 -10.94 3.09
N ARG A 341 9.02 -11.16 4.22
CA ARG A 341 8.03 -12.25 4.35
C ARG A 341 6.89 -12.11 3.34
N ALA A 342 6.31 -10.92 3.19
CA ALA A 342 5.26 -10.67 2.21
C ALA A 342 5.72 -10.97 0.77
N GLY A 343 6.94 -10.55 0.42
CA GLY A 343 7.61 -10.89 -0.85
C GLY A 343 7.74 -12.38 -1.08
N GLU A 344 8.17 -13.12 -0.06
CA GLU A 344 8.35 -14.57 -0.14
C GLU A 344 7.02 -15.32 -0.24
N SER A 345 6.03 -14.99 0.60
CA SER A 345 4.69 -15.60 0.53
C SER A 345 4.05 -15.40 -0.85
N ALA A 346 4.16 -14.18 -1.42
CA ALA A 346 3.66 -13.91 -2.76
C ALA A 346 4.37 -14.75 -3.84
N ARG A 347 5.69 -14.92 -3.77
CA ARG A 347 6.44 -15.76 -4.72
C ARG A 347 6.08 -17.24 -4.65
N GLN A 348 5.67 -17.73 -3.48
CA GLN A 348 5.23 -19.12 -3.31
C GLN A 348 3.86 -19.39 -3.95
N THR A 349 2.98 -18.39 -4.00
CA THR A 349 1.61 -18.52 -4.52
C THR A 349 1.50 -18.18 -6.02
N TYR A 350 2.18 -17.13 -6.49
CA TYR A 350 2.03 -16.57 -7.84
C TYR A 350 3.27 -16.77 -8.72
N ARG A 351 3.12 -16.70 -10.05
CA ARG A 351 4.23 -16.91 -11.02
C ARG A 351 4.67 -15.66 -11.77
N SER A 352 3.94 -14.55 -11.62
CA SER A 352 4.26 -13.27 -12.24
C SER A 352 3.57 -12.13 -11.50
N TRP A 353 4.03 -10.90 -11.77
CA TRP A 353 3.38 -9.68 -11.29
C TRP A 353 1.92 -9.57 -11.75
N ALA A 354 1.62 -9.97 -12.99
CA ALA A 354 0.26 -9.97 -13.53
C ALA A 354 -0.64 -10.97 -12.79
N GLU A 355 -0.17 -12.19 -12.53
CA GLU A 355 -0.92 -13.18 -11.73
C GLU A 355 -1.17 -12.68 -10.30
N PHE A 356 -0.14 -12.12 -9.64
CA PHE A 356 -0.26 -11.53 -8.31
C PHE A 356 -1.29 -10.41 -8.28
N SER A 357 -1.23 -9.50 -9.26
CA SER A 357 -2.18 -8.41 -9.38
C SER A 357 -3.60 -8.91 -9.57
N ALA A 358 -3.82 -9.94 -10.38
CA ALA A 358 -5.16 -10.48 -10.59
C ALA A 358 -5.76 -11.07 -9.30
N GLY A 359 -4.92 -11.75 -8.50
CA GLY A 359 -5.29 -12.22 -7.17
C GLY A 359 -5.62 -11.09 -6.21
N TYR A 360 -4.80 -10.04 -6.17
CA TYR A 360 -5.04 -8.84 -5.37
C TYR A 360 -6.37 -8.18 -5.72
N VAL A 361 -6.62 -7.92 -7.02
CA VAL A 361 -7.83 -7.23 -7.46
C VAL A 361 -9.08 -8.08 -7.22
N LEU A 362 -9.04 -9.40 -7.48
CA LEU A 362 -10.19 -10.26 -7.16
C LEU A 362 -10.48 -10.27 -5.66
N GLY A 363 -9.45 -10.39 -4.80
CA GLY A 363 -9.64 -10.37 -3.35
C GLY A 363 -10.28 -9.06 -2.86
N ARG A 364 -9.87 -7.92 -3.44
CA ARG A 364 -10.51 -6.61 -3.19
C ARG A 364 -11.97 -6.60 -3.59
N CYS A 365 -12.28 -7.01 -4.82
CA CYS A 365 -13.64 -6.97 -5.36
C CYS A 365 -14.58 -7.91 -4.62
N LEU A 366 -14.12 -9.10 -4.24
CA LEU A 366 -14.92 -10.03 -3.44
C LEU A 366 -15.23 -9.46 -2.05
N HIS A 367 -14.39 -8.59 -1.52
CA HIS A 367 -14.55 -7.97 -0.21
C HIS A 367 -15.42 -6.70 -0.23
N PHE A 368 -15.30 -5.84 -1.25
CA PHE A 368 -15.92 -4.51 -1.24
C PHE A 368 -16.89 -4.20 -2.39
N ASP A 369 -16.79 -4.86 -3.54
CA ASP A 369 -17.39 -4.35 -4.79
C ASP A 369 -18.80 -4.90 -5.07
N GLU A 370 -19.16 -6.06 -4.50
CA GLU A 370 -20.48 -6.69 -4.70
C GLU A 370 -20.93 -6.86 -6.18
N GLU A 371 -19.98 -6.87 -7.13
CA GLU A 371 -20.19 -6.96 -8.59
C GLU A 371 -20.77 -5.69 -9.22
N GLU A 372 -20.68 -4.56 -8.54
CA GLU A 372 -21.06 -3.26 -9.09
C GLU A 372 -20.04 -2.75 -10.13
N PHE A 373 -18.80 -3.23 -10.08
CA PHE A 373 -17.68 -2.73 -10.88
C PHE A 373 -17.47 -1.22 -10.72
N GLY A 374 -17.65 -0.75 -9.48
CA GLY A 374 -17.63 0.66 -9.11
C GLY A 374 -16.21 1.18 -8.87
N GLU A 375 -16.08 2.16 -7.98
CA GLU A 375 -14.81 2.81 -7.66
C GLU A 375 -13.75 1.81 -7.14
N TRP A 376 -14.17 0.77 -6.41
CA TRP A 376 -13.28 -0.26 -5.89
C TRP A 376 -12.60 -1.06 -6.99
N TYR A 377 -13.35 -1.43 -8.04
CA TYR A 377 -12.80 -2.10 -9.21
C TYR A 377 -12.00 -1.13 -10.09
N ALA A 378 -12.56 0.04 -10.41
CA ALA A 378 -11.92 1.01 -11.30
C ALA A 378 -10.55 1.47 -10.77
N GLY A 379 -10.45 1.76 -9.46
CA GLY A 379 -9.18 2.15 -8.84
C GLY A 379 -8.14 1.01 -8.86
N ALA A 380 -8.58 -0.23 -8.62
CA ALA A 380 -7.69 -1.39 -8.64
C ALA A 380 -7.21 -1.75 -10.06
N LEU A 381 -8.08 -1.58 -11.06
CA LEU A 381 -7.72 -1.69 -12.48
C LEU A 381 -6.73 -0.60 -12.88
N ALA A 382 -6.97 0.66 -12.50
CA ALA A 382 -6.04 1.76 -12.78
C ALA A 382 -4.65 1.51 -12.18
N ALA A 383 -4.59 1.04 -10.92
CA ALA A 383 -3.34 0.66 -10.28
C ALA A 383 -2.65 -0.53 -10.98
N HIS A 384 -3.42 -1.56 -11.38
CA HIS A 384 -2.90 -2.67 -12.18
C HIS A 384 -2.25 -2.16 -13.47
N LEU A 385 -2.95 -1.34 -14.25
CA LEU A 385 -2.47 -0.82 -15.53
C LEU A 385 -1.23 0.05 -15.34
N ALA A 386 -1.22 0.94 -14.35
CA ALA A 386 -0.04 1.74 -14.03
C ALA A 386 1.17 0.85 -13.71
N LEU A 387 0.97 -0.18 -12.88
CA LEU A 387 2.07 -1.07 -12.50
C LEU A 387 2.52 -2.00 -13.64
N THR A 388 1.66 -2.39 -14.57
CA THR A 388 2.04 -3.29 -15.67
C THR A 388 2.49 -2.57 -16.95
N THR A 389 2.30 -1.25 -17.05
CA THR A 389 2.61 -0.50 -18.28
C THR A 389 3.54 0.70 -18.10
N ASP A 390 3.61 1.31 -16.91
CA ASP A 390 4.51 2.44 -16.67
C ASP A 390 5.98 1.97 -16.72
N PRO A 391 6.84 2.54 -17.60
CA PRO A 391 8.24 2.17 -17.70
C PRO A 391 9.04 2.32 -16.40
N ALA A 392 8.61 3.19 -15.47
CA ALA A 392 9.22 3.35 -14.15
C ALA A 392 8.70 2.36 -13.11
N SER A 393 7.73 1.50 -13.46
CA SER A 393 7.12 0.53 -12.56
C SER A 393 8.13 -0.49 -12.01
N PRO A 394 8.07 -0.81 -10.71
CA PRO A 394 8.85 -1.91 -10.17
C PRO A 394 8.50 -3.25 -10.84
N TRP A 395 7.28 -3.44 -11.33
CA TRP A 395 6.87 -4.73 -11.91
C TRP A 395 7.44 -4.96 -13.31
N LEU A 396 7.94 -3.92 -13.97
CA LEU A 396 8.69 -4.03 -15.23
C LEU A 396 10.20 -4.08 -15.00
N ASN A 397 10.69 -3.53 -13.89
CA ASN A 397 12.12 -3.38 -13.61
C ASN A 397 12.67 -4.36 -12.56
N ILE A 398 11.81 -5.11 -11.87
CA ILE A 398 12.17 -6.15 -10.90
C ILE A 398 11.62 -7.48 -11.41
N SER A 399 12.51 -8.45 -11.58
CA SER A 399 12.13 -9.83 -11.90
C SER A 399 11.20 -10.40 -10.83
N TRP A 400 10.18 -11.15 -11.26
CA TRP A 400 9.37 -11.95 -10.34
C TRP A 400 10.16 -13.09 -9.68
N LYS A 401 11.10 -13.68 -10.43
CA LYS A 401 11.98 -14.76 -9.97
C LYS A 401 13.15 -14.21 -9.17
#